data_AF-A0A944JN19-F1
#
_entry.id   AF-A0A944JN19-F1
#
_cell.length_a   1.000
_cell.length_b   1.000
_cell.length_c   1.000
_cell.angle_alpha   90.00
_cell.angle_beta   90.00
_cell.angle_gamma   90.00
#
_symmetry.space_group_name_H-M   'P 1'
#
loop_
_entity.id
_entity.type
_entity.pdbx_description
1 polymer ?
#
loop_
_entity_poly.entity_id
_entity_poly.type
_entity_poly.pdbx_seq_one_letter_code
_entity_poly.pdbx_strand_id
1 'polypeptide(L)'
;MNPGETQMAEELAARALGSYDQRPDAEGVAHLIDDLITVGQDLHAAVSRIPGAQRTERAGAALIEWSYFVDAGPLGHGDHANWNHARGLARIIRIMVSTVVEHRPAGAR
;
A
#
# COMPACT_ATOMS: atom_id res chain seq x y z
N MET A 1 14.12 2.49 -2.93
CA MET A 1 12.97 3.40 -2.91
C MET A 1 13.40 4.74 -2.34
N ASN A 2 13.30 5.79 -3.14
CA ASN A 2 13.67 7.17 -2.79
C ASN A 2 12.54 7.89 -2.02
N PRO A 3 12.79 9.08 -1.44
CA PRO A 3 11.79 9.80 -0.65
C PRO A 3 10.52 10.16 -1.44
N GLY A 4 10.64 10.52 -2.71
CA GLY A 4 9.51 10.88 -3.56
C GLY A 4 8.58 9.69 -3.83
N GLU A 5 9.13 8.49 -4.04
CA GLU A 5 8.35 7.27 -4.20
C GLU A 5 7.58 6.91 -2.92
N THR A 6 8.21 7.07 -1.74
CA THR A 6 7.50 6.88 -0.46
C THR A 6 6.40 7.92 -0.23
N GLN A 7 6.63 9.18 -0.61
CA GLN A 7 5.62 10.23 -0.51
C GLN A 7 4.42 9.96 -1.43
N MET A 8 4.67 9.58 -2.69
CA MET A 8 3.62 9.21 -3.64
C MET A 8 2.74 8.08 -3.09
N ALA A 9 3.35 7.05 -2.48
CA ALA A 9 2.61 5.95 -1.87
C ALA A 9 1.74 6.42 -0.68
N GLU A 10 2.22 7.37 0.12
CA GLU A 10 1.44 7.97 1.21
C GLU A 10 0.25 8.79 0.70
N GLU A 11 0.43 9.56 -0.38
CA GLU A 11 -0.62 10.36 -1.00
C GLU A 11 -1.72 9.48 -1.60
N LEU A 12 -1.35 8.41 -2.31
CA LEU A 12 -2.30 7.42 -2.82
C LEU A 12 -3.07 6.72 -1.68
N ALA A 13 -2.36 6.32 -0.62
CA ALA A 13 -2.99 5.71 0.54
C ALA A 13 -3.95 6.68 1.23
N ALA A 14 -3.60 7.97 1.35
CA ALA A 14 -4.47 8.99 1.91
C ALA A 14 -5.75 9.18 1.08
N ARG A 15 -5.64 9.23 -0.26
CA ARG A 15 -6.80 9.30 -1.17
C ARG A 15 -7.75 8.12 -0.97
N ALA A 16 -7.22 6.90 -0.90
CA ALA A 16 -8.05 5.71 -0.67
C ALA A 16 -8.72 5.71 0.71
N LEU A 17 -8.01 6.20 1.72
CA LEU A 17 -8.49 6.25 3.11
C LEU A 17 -9.37 7.46 3.43
N GLY A 18 -9.61 8.35 2.47
CA GLY A 18 -10.51 9.49 2.57
C GLY A 18 -11.95 9.13 2.98
N SER A 19 -12.75 10.16 3.23
CA SER A 19 -14.15 10.01 3.62
C SER A 19 -15.03 9.54 2.44
N TYR A 20 -16.24 9.02 2.74
CA TYR A 20 -17.14 8.45 1.72
C TYR A 20 -17.60 9.46 0.67
N ASP A 21 -17.71 10.74 1.04
CA ASP A 21 -18.01 11.86 0.15
C ASP A 21 -16.85 12.22 -0.80
N GLN A 22 -15.62 11.81 -0.47
CA GLN A 22 -14.43 12.00 -1.32
C GLN A 22 -14.16 10.81 -2.24
N ARG A 23 -15.00 9.77 -2.19
CA ARG A 23 -14.84 8.58 -3.01
C ARG A 23 -14.91 8.96 -4.49
N PRO A 24 -13.89 8.60 -5.31
CA PRO A 24 -13.96 8.78 -6.75
C PRO A 24 -15.12 8.00 -7.39
N ASP A 25 -15.38 8.29 -8.66
CA ASP A 25 -16.25 7.42 -9.47
C ASP A 25 -15.60 6.04 -9.69
N ALA A 26 -16.34 5.14 -10.36
CA ALA A 26 -15.90 3.75 -10.54
C ALA A 26 -14.56 3.65 -11.30
N GLU A 27 -14.37 4.48 -12.33
CA GLU A 27 -13.12 4.54 -13.11
C GLU A 27 -11.98 5.09 -12.26
N GLY A 28 -12.21 6.18 -11.51
CA GLY A 28 -11.22 6.75 -10.60
C GLY A 28 -10.82 5.78 -9.48
N VAL A 29 -11.73 4.95 -8.98
CA VAL A 29 -11.40 3.89 -8.02
C VAL A 29 -10.57 2.79 -8.68
N ALA A 30 -10.86 2.40 -9.93
CA ALA A 30 -10.09 1.41 -10.66
C ALA A 30 -8.64 1.88 -10.90
N HIS A 31 -8.46 3.11 -11.38
CA HIS A 31 -7.13 3.72 -11.52
C HIS A 31 -6.40 3.82 -10.17
N LEU A 32 -7.11 4.20 -9.10
CA LEU A 32 -6.51 4.26 -7.77
C LEU A 32 -6.03 2.88 -7.29
N ILE A 33 -6.76 1.80 -7.58
CA ILE A 33 -6.32 0.44 -7.25
C ILE A 33 -5.04 0.09 -8.03
N ASP A 34 -5.00 0.38 -9.33
CA ASP A 34 -3.84 0.10 -10.17
C ASP A 34 -2.58 0.86 -9.70
N ASP A 35 -2.73 2.14 -9.37
CA ASP A 35 -1.68 2.96 -8.78
C ASP A 35 -1.19 2.38 -7.44
N LEU A 36 -2.12 1.97 -6.56
CA LEU A 36 -1.80 1.34 -5.27
C LEU A 36 -1.06 0.01 -5.45
N ILE A 37 -1.50 -0.83 -6.39
CA ILE A 37 -0.84 -2.10 -6.72
C ILE A 37 0.60 -1.84 -7.19
N THR A 38 0.78 -0.88 -8.09
CA THR A 38 2.09 -0.53 -8.64
C THR A 38 3.06 -0.09 -7.53
N VAL A 39 2.69 0.92 -6.73
CA VAL A 39 3.58 1.41 -5.66
C VAL A 39 3.76 0.39 -4.53
N GLY A 40 2.72 -0.40 -4.25
CA GLY A 40 2.76 -1.44 -3.24
C GLY A 40 3.68 -2.59 -3.62
N GLN A 41 3.81 -2.92 -4.91
CA GLN A 41 4.76 -3.92 -5.39
C GLN A 41 6.21 -3.47 -5.15
N ASP A 42 6.52 -2.20 -5.43
CA ASP A 42 7.85 -1.65 -5.17
C ASP A 42 8.16 -1.60 -3.67
N LEU A 43 7.16 -1.26 -2.84
CA LEU A 43 7.26 -1.27 -1.38
C LEU A 43 7.48 -2.69 -0.85
N HIS A 44 6.71 -3.66 -1.34
CA HIS A 44 6.85 -5.07 -0.99
C HIS A 44 8.26 -5.57 -1.31
N ALA A 45 8.79 -5.25 -2.50
CA ALA A 45 10.16 -5.58 -2.86
C ALA A 45 11.19 -4.89 -1.94
N ALA A 46 10.95 -3.64 -1.54
CA ALA A 46 11.84 -2.91 -0.63
C ALA A 46 11.85 -3.52 0.78
N VAL A 47 10.68 -3.79 1.37
CA VAL A 47 10.56 -4.43 2.68
C VAL A 47 11.11 -5.86 2.65
N SER A 48 10.91 -6.59 1.54
CA SER A 48 11.45 -7.94 1.36
C SER A 48 12.98 -8.01 1.29
N ARG A 49 13.68 -6.90 1.04
CA ARG A 49 15.15 -6.83 1.12
C ARG A 49 15.68 -6.67 2.55
N ILE A 50 14.86 -6.23 3.49
CA ILE A 50 15.24 -6.14 4.91
C ILE A 50 15.40 -7.56 5.44
N PRO A 51 16.51 -7.95 6.09
CA PRO A 51 16.65 -9.29 6.66
C PRO A 51 15.49 -9.63 7.61
N GLY A 52 14.98 -10.86 7.56
CA GLY A 52 13.81 -11.27 8.38
C GLY A 52 14.00 -11.03 9.88
N ALA A 53 15.21 -11.24 10.40
CA ALA A 53 15.56 -10.97 11.79
C ALA A 53 15.53 -9.48 12.19
N GLN A 54 15.48 -8.57 11.21
CA GLN A 54 15.37 -7.12 11.42
C GLN A 54 13.95 -6.60 11.17
N ARG A 55 13.05 -7.42 10.63
CA ARG A 55 11.65 -7.02 10.42
C ARG A 55 10.86 -7.18 11.72
N THR A 56 9.97 -6.23 11.98
CA THR A 56 8.94 -6.42 12.99
C THR A 56 7.93 -7.48 12.53
N GLU A 57 7.22 -8.11 13.46
CA GLU A 57 6.11 -9.02 13.14
C GLU A 57 5.07 -8.33 12.24
N ARG A 58 4.80 -7.04 12.52
CA ARG A 58 3.89 -6.21 11.74
C ARG A 58 4.34 -6.04 10.29
N ALA A 59 5.63 -5.83 10.05
CA ALA A 59 6.18 -5.76 8.69
C ALA A 59 6.12 -7.12 7.98
N GLY A 60 6.35 -8.22 8.71
CA GLY A 60 6.18 -9.58 8.19
C GLY A 60 4.73 -9.87 7.77
N ALA A 61 3.77 -9.55 8.62
CA ALA A 61 2.34 -9.71 8.34
C ALA A 61 1.92 -8.87 7.11
N ALA A 62 2.38 -7.63 7.00
CA ALA A 62 2.06 -6.76 5.87
C ALA A 62 2.51 -7.35 4.51
N LEU A 63 3.64 -8.06 4.43
CA LEU A 63 4.08 -8.73 3.20
C LEU A 63 3.13 -9.86 2.78
N ILE A 64 2.66 -10.64 3.76
CA ILE A 64 1.73 -11.75 3.53
C ILE A 64 0.36 -11.20 3.14
N GLU A 65 -0.15 -10.23 3.88
CA GLU A 65 -1.42 -9.56 3.60
C GLU A 65 -1.41 -8.88 2.23
N TRP A 66 -0.30 -8.22 1.86
CA TRP A 66 -0.13 -7.63 0.54
C TRP A 66 -0.34 -8.66 -0.57
N SER A 67 0.42 -9.76 -0.50
CA SER A 67 0.36 -10.83 -1.50
C SER A 67 -1.05 -11.41 -1.60
N TYR A 68 -1.70 -11.65 -0.47
CA TYR A 68 -3.08 -12.13 -0.43
C TYR A 68 -4.07 -11.15 -1.08
N PHE A 69 -3.99 -9.85 -0.75
CA PHE A 69 -4.93 -8.87 -1.30
C PHE A 69 -4.75 -8.69 -2.80
N VAL A 70 -3.51 -8.62 -3.30
CA VAL A 70 -3.24 -8.52 -4.73
C VAL A 70 -3.80 -9.72 -5.49
N ASP A 71 -3.60 -10.93 -4.97
CA ASP A 71 -4.08 -12.17 -5.62
C ASP A 71 -5.61 -12.32 -5.53
N ALA A 72 -6.21 -11.98 -4.39
CA ALA A 72 -7.64 -12.14 -4.15
C ALA A 72 -8.48 -11.09 -4.88
N GLY A 73 -7.96 -9.88 -5.07
CA GLY A 73 -8.69 -8.75 -5.62
C GLY A 73 -9.85 -8.27 -4.73
N PRO A 74 -10.81 -7.52 -5.29
CA PRO A 74 -11.96 -7.03 -4.55
C PRO A 74 -12.86 -8.16 -4.02
N LEU A 75 -13.08 -8.17 -2.71
CA LEU A 75 -13.99 -9.10 -2.04
C LEU A 75 -15.40 -8.52 -1.96
N GLY A 76 -16.41 -9.33 -2.29
CA GLY A 76 -17.82 -8.93 -2.28
C GLY A 76 -18.34 -8.44 -3.63
N HIS A 77 -19.57 -7.94 -3.66
CA HIS A 77 -20.26 -7.48 -4.88
C HIS A 77 -20.83 -6.07 -4.65
N GLY A 78 -20.98 -5.30 -5.73
CA GLY A 78 -21.61 -3.97 -5.72
C GLY A 78 -20.63 -2.80 -5.62
N ASP A 79 -21.20 -1.59 -5.60
CA ASP A 79 -20.52 -0.32 -5.88
C ASP A 79 -19.37 0.04 -4.92
N HIS A 80 -19.26 -0.64 -3.78
CA HIS A 80 -18.25 -0.37 -2.75
C HIS A 80 -17.11 -1.39 -2.71
N ALA A 81 -17.23 -2.53 -3.41
CA ALA A 81 -16.25 -3.61 -3.32
C ALA A 81 -14.84 -3.14 -3.71
N ASN A 82 -14.71 -2.47 -4.85
CA ASN A 82 -13.45 -1.91 -5.33
C ASN A 82 -12.88 -0.86 -4.36
N TRP A 83 -13.71 0.02 -3.80
CA TRP A 83 -13.20 1.05 -2.91
C TRP A 83 -12.78 0.49 -1.55
N ASN A 84 -13.50 -0.50 -1.03
CA ASN A 84 -13.08 -1.23 0.18
C ASN A 84 -11.77 -2.00 -0.06
N HIS A 85 -11.60 -2.56 -1.25
CA HIS A 85 -10.34 -3.18 -1.67
C HIS A 85 -9.18 -2.17 -1.70
N ALA A 86 -9.36 -1.01 -2.35
CA ALA A 86 -8.39 0.09 -2.34
C ALA A 86 -8.02 0.52 -0.91
N ARG A 87 -9.00 0.62 -0.01
CA ARG A 87 -8.78 0.91 1.42
C ARG A 87 -7.99 -0.18 2.14
N GLY A 88 -8.20 -1.44 1.78
CA GLY A 88 -7.39 -2.57 2.27
C GLY A 88 -5.93 -2.42 1.87
N LEU A 89 -5.67 -2.29 0.57
CA LEU A 89 -4.33 -2.07 0.00
C LEU A 89 -3.64 -0.87 0.65
N ALA A 90 -4.33 0.26 0.77
CA ALA A 90 -3.80 1.48 1.36
C ALA A 90 -3.34 1.33 2.81
N ARG A 91 -4.04 0.53 3.63
CA ARG A 91 -3.62 0.28 5.02
C ARG A 91 -2.32 -0.52 5.08
N ILE A 92 -2.21 -1.53 4.23
CA ILE A 92 -1.00 -2.38 4.13
C ILE A 92 0.18 -1.54 3.64
N ILE A 93 -0.03 -0.73 2.60
CA ILE A 93 0.96 0.21 2.06
C ILE A 93 1.51 1.14 3.13
N ARG A 94 0.68 1.73 4.00
CA ARG A 94 1.16 2.60 5.10
C ARG A 94 2.11 1.87 6.06
N ILE A 95 1.87 0.59 6.32
CA ILE A 95 2.76 -0.23 7.16
C ILE A 95 4.10 -0.44 6.44
N MET A 96 4.07 -0.76 5.15
CA MET A 96 5.27 -0.97 4.35
C MET A 96 6.08 0.33 4.20
N VAL A 97 5.43 1.48 3.99
CA VAL A 97 6.10 2.80 3.95
C VAL A 97 6.81 3.08 5.26
N SER A 98 6.12 2.95 6.42
CA SER A 98 6.72 3.14 7.75
C SER A 98 7.98 2.29 7.90
N THR A 99 7.88 1.02 7.50
CA THR A 99 9.00 0.08 7.57
C THR A 99 10.19 0.52 6.70
N VAL A 100 9.95 0.93 5.45
CA VAL A 100 11.00 1.43 4.55
C VAL A 100 11.64 2.71 5.08
N VAL A 101 10.85 3.63 5.64
CA VAL A 101 11.35 4.89 6.21
C VAL A 101 12.21 4.62 7.44
N GLU A 102 11.79 3.75 8.34
CA GLU A 102 12.52 3.35 9.55
C GLU A 102 13.89 2.71 9.22
N HIS A 103 13.99 2.00 8.10
CA HIS A 103 15.20 1.27 7.69
C HIS A 103 16.02 2.03 6.64
N ARG A 104 15.68 3.28 6.33
CA ARG A 104 16.46 4.08 5.38
C ARG A 104 17.79 4.47 6.04
N PRO A 105 18.95 4.21 5.40
CA PRO A 105 20.22 4.64 5.95
C PRO A 105 20.26 6.16 6.06
N ALA A 106 20.73 6.67 7.21
CA ALA A 106 20.93 8.10 7.44
C ALA A 106 22.03 8.62 6.50
N GLY A 107 21.64 9.09 5.31
CA GLY A 107 22.61 9.61 4.33
C GLY A 107 22.17 9.58 2.86
N ALA A 108 21.07 8.93 2.50
CA ALA A 108 20.52 9.00 1.15
C ALA A 108 19.68 10.29 0.98
N ARG A 109 20.36 11.43 0.76
CA ARG A 109 19.77 12.67 0.24
C ARG A 109 20.20 12.89 -1.19
#